data_AF-A0A2J7QZP9-F1
#
_entry.id   AF-A0A2J7QZP9-F1
#
_cell.length_a   1.000
_cell.length_b   1.000
_cell.length_c   1.000
_cell.angle_alpha   90.00
_cell.angle_beta   90.00
_cell.angle_gamma   90.00
#
_symmetry.space_group_name_H-M   'P 1'
#
loop_
_entity.id
_entity.type
_entity.pdbx_description
1 polymer ?
#
loop_
_entity_poly.entity_id
_entity_poly.type
_entity_poly.pdbx_seq_one_letter_code
_entity_poly.pdbx_strand_id
1 'polypeptide(L)'
;EQRSWIKIECARGCTARQCHQGLQEACRESALPYRTVARWVKDFNKGRQNVADMRRPGRPSVSEEEVYALSALLESDRRHTIRELARETGLAHTTVLHILKERLGMRKIATRWVPHHLTEMQKWLRYDAARNHLERYEREGEAFLRLLYHPPYSPDLSPCDFDLIPKMKEPLRGIRFRTVPEILQAADRSIRTINTTGAATTSTSLATGCTQCW
;
A
#
# COMPACT_ATOMS: atom_id res chain seq x y z
N GLU A 1 24.99 -27.39 13.85
CA GLU A 1 25.90 -27.82 14.92
C GLU A 1 27.31 -28.16 14.42
N GLN A 2 27.51 -29.15 13.55
CA GLN A 2 28.85 -29.52 13.06
C GLN A 2 29.61 -28.37 12.35
N ARG A 3 28.92 -27.52 11.56
CA ARG A 3 29.54 -26.34 10.92
C ARG A 3 30.03 -25.29 11.92
N SER A 4 29.34 -25.14 13.05
CA SER A 4 29.75 -24.25 14.14
C SER A 4 30.97 -24.80 14.86
N TRP A 5 31.02 -26.12 15.08
CA TRP A 5 32.18 -26.78 15.63
C TRP A 5 33.41 -26.65 14.71
N ILE A 6 33.25 -26.86 13.39
CA ILE A 6 34.33 -26.65 12.40
C ILE A 6 34.86 -25.21 12.48
N LYS A 7 33.98 -24.22 12.64
CA LYS A 7 34.40 -22.81 12.77
C LYS A 7 35.30 -22.59 13.98
N ILE A 8 34.94 -23.16 15.14
CA ILE A 8 35.71 -23.04 16.38
C ILE A 8 37.08 -23.73 16.22
N GLU A 9 37.12 -24.94 15.67
CA GLU A 9 38.38 -25.67 15.44
C GLU A 9 39.28 -24.99 14.41
N CYS A 10 38.69 -24.39 13.37
CA CYS A 10 39.43 -23.58 12.41
C CYS A 10 40.07 -22.35 13.08
N ALA A 11 39.38 -21.72 14.02
CA ALA A 11 39.93 -20.60 14.82
C ALA A 11 41.04 -21.05 15.79
N ARG A 12 41.05 -22.33 16.20
CA ARG A 12 42.12 -22.95 16.98
C ARG A 12 43.34 -23.36 16.12
N GLY A 13 43.29 -23.11 14.81
CA GLY A 13 44.37 -23.44 13.88
C GLY A 13 44.36 -24.89 13.38
N CYS A 14 43.28 -25.64 13.62
CA CYS A 14 43.17 -27.02 13.15
C CYS A 14 43.02 -27.11 11.63
N THR A 15 43.70 -28.08 11.04
CA THR A 15 43.62 -28.38 9.61
C THR A 15 42.33 -29.12 9.26
N ALA A 16 41.92 -29.09 7.99
CA ALA A 16 40.71 -29.80 7.53
C ALA A 16 40.72 -31.31 7.85
N ARG A 17 41.90 -31.94 7.89
CA ARG A 17 42.05 -33.35 8.26
C ARG A 17 41.77 -33.59 9.74
N GLN A 18 42.32 -32.74 10.61
CA GLN A 18 42.06 -32.78 12.06
C GLN A 18 40.59 -32.52 12.38
N CYS A 19 39.99 -31.52 11.73
CA CYS A 19 38.56 -31.24 11.89
C CYS A 19 37.68 -32.42 11.44
N HIS A 20 38.04 -33.10 10.34
CA HIS A 20 37.26 -34.25 9.88
C HIS A 20 37.39 -35.45 10.82
N GLN A 21 38.59 -35.71 11.33
CA GLN A 21 38.83 -36.79 12.28
C GLN A 21 38.07 -36.56 13.60
N GLY A 22 38.12 -35.35 14.17
CA GLY A 22 37.35 -35.02 15.37
C GLY A 22 35.83 -35.11 15.16
N LEU A 23 35.34 -34.78 13.96
CA LEU A 23 33.93 -35.01 13.60
C LEU A 23 33.59 -36.49 13.47
N GLN A 24 34.47 -37.32 12.92
CA GLN A 24 34.25 -38.77 12.85
C GLN A 24 34.24 -39.42 14.24
N GLU A 25 35.11 -38.97 15.14
CA GLU A 25 35.17 -39.47 16.52
C GLU A 25 33.88 -39.11 17.29
N ALA A 26 33.39 -37.86 17.15
CA ALA A 26 32.22 -37.38 17.87
C ALA A 26 30.88 -37.80 17.24
N CYS A 27 30.76 -37.79 15.90
CA CYS A 27 29.49 -37.96 15.19
C CYS A 27 29.40 -39.26 14.37
N ARG A 28 30.49 -40.04 14.25
CA ARG A 28 30.57 -41.32 13.51
C ARG A 28 29.89 -41.23 12.13
N GLU A 29 28.86 -42.04 11.90
CA GLU A 29 28.12 -42.14 10.64
C GLU A 29 27.38 -40.85 10.26
N SER A 30 27.09 -39.99 11.24
CA SER A 30 26.45 -38.69 11.01
C SER A 30 27.45 -37.57 10.71
N ALA A 31 28.76 -37.86 10.67
CA ALA A 31 29.79 -36.86 10.42
C ALA A 31 29.74 -36.32 8.97
N LEU A 32 29.97 -35.01 8.81
CA LEU A 32 30.10 -34.41 7.48
C LEU A 32 31.25 -35.08 6.69
N PRO A 33 31.04 -35.37 5.39
CA PRO A 33 32.10 -35.89 4.53
C PRO A 33 33.31 -34.95 4.47
N TYR A 34 34.52 -35.51 4.35
CA TYR A 34 35.77 -34.74 4.30
C TYR A 34 35.72 -33.56 3.33
N ARG A 35 35.15 -33.76 2.13
CA ARG A 35 35.04 -32.73 1.09
C ARG A 35 34.24 -31.51 1.56
N THR A 36 33.18 -31.73 2.35
CA THR A 36 32.38 -30.66 2.94
C THR A 36 33.15 -29.95 4.05
N VAL A 37 33.85 -30.71 4.92
CA VAL A 37 34.69 -30.14 5.98
C VAL A 37 35.81 -29.27 5.40
N ALA A 38 36.53 -29.76 4.40
CA ALA A 38 37.59 -29.02 3.72
C ALA A 38 37.09 -27.74 3.06
N ARG A 39 35.89 -27.76 2.46
CA ARG A 39 35.25 -26.56 1.89
C ARG A 39 34.96 -25.52 2.98
N TRP A 40 34.39 -25.93 4.11
CA TRP A 40 34.10 -25.02 5.22
C TRP A 40 35.36 -24.46 5.87
N VAL A 41 36.38 -25.27 6.11
CA VAL A 41 37.69 -24.80 6.62
C VAL A 41 38.31 -23.79 5.67
N LYS A 42 38.26 -24.04 4.36
CA LYS A 42 38.73 -23.08 3.35
C LYS A 42 37.95 -21.77 3.39
N ASP A 43 36.62 -21.83 3.50
CA ASP A 43 35.77 -20.64 3.56
C ASP A 43 36.00 -19.83 4.85
N PHE A 44 36.19 -20.50 6.00
CA PHE A 44 36.50 -19.85 7.27
C PHE A 44 37.89 -19.20 7.28
N ASN A 45 38.90 -19.87 6.73
CA ASN A 45 40.24 -19.30 6.54
C ASN A 45 40.25 -18.10 5.58
N LYS A 46 39.26 -18.01 4.68
CA LYS A 46 39.03 -16.84 3.82
C LYS A 46 38.25 -15.70 4.49
N GLY A 47 37.92 -15.83 5.78
CA GLY A 47 37.27 -14.78 6.57
C GLY A 47 35.74 -14.89 6.66
N ARG A 48 35.12 -15.97 6.17
CA ARG A 48 33.67 -16.19 6.37
C ARG A 48 33.37 -16.35 7.86
N GLN A 49 32.38 -15.65 8.38
CA GLN A 49 31.97 -15.77 9.80
C GLN A 49 30.62 -16.48 9.99
N ASN A 50 29.82 -16.61 8.93
CA ASN A 50 28.49 -17.19 8.99
C ASN A 50 28.51 -18.70 8.67
N VAL A 51 27.88 -19.51 9.53
CA VAL A 51 27.72 -20.98 9.41
C VAL A 51 26.48 -21.41 8.61
N ALA A 52 25.55 -20.48 8.39
CA ALA A 52 24.35 -20.69 7.59
C ALA A 52 24.69 -20.76 6.09
N ASP A 53 23.80 -21.38 5.32
CA ASP A 53 23.86 -21.34 3.86
C ASP A 53 23.77 -19.88 3.39
N MET A 54 24.59 -19.50 2.41
CA MET A 54 24.48 -18.19 1.77
C MET A 54 23.17 -18.13 0.99
N ARG A 55 22.63 -16.92 0.79
CA ARG A 55 21.53 -16.71 -0.16
C ARG A 55 21.90 -17.34 -1.49
N ARG A 56 21.15 -18.37 -1.88
CA ARG A 56 21.26 -18.95 -3.21
C ARG A 56 20.50 -18.04 -4.16
N PRO A 57 21.11 -17.54 -5.24
CA PRO A 57 20.33 -16.91 -6.28
C PRO A 57 19.35 -17.96 -6.82
N GLY A 58 18.06 -17.69 -6.68
CA GLY A 58 17.02 -18.50 -7.30
C GLY A 58 17.07 -18.34 -8.81
N ARG A 59 16.32 -19.17 -9.54
CA ARG A 59 16.07 -18.93 -10.96
C ARG A 59 15.33 -17.60 -11.10
N PRO A 60 15.85 -16.60 -11.85
CA PRO A 60 15.07 -15.42 -12.17
C PRO A 60 13.86 -15.90 -12.98
N SER A 61 12.66 -15.75 -12.42
CA SER A 61 11.43 -16.14 -13.10
C SER A 61 11.02 -15.11 -14.17
N VAL A 62 11.60 -13.92 -14.12
CA VAL A 62 11.16 -12.75 -14.88
C VAL A 62 12.39 -11.93 -15.29
N SER A 63 12.42 -11.46 -16.53
CA SER A 63 13.46 -10.57 -17.05
C SER A 63 13.11 -9.08 -16.80
N GLU A 64 14.11 -8.19 -16.79
CA GLU A 64 13.82 -6.76 -16.59
C GLU A 64 13.05 -6.17 -17.78
N GLU A 65 13.20 -6.73 -18.99
CA GLU A 65 12.44 -6.35 -20.17
C GLU A 65 10.94 -6.66 -20.01
N GLU A 66 10.61 -7.80 -19.39
CA GLU A 66 9.21 -8.17 -19.09
C GLU A 66 8.58 -7.23 -18.05
N VAL A 67 9.37 -6.81 -17.04
CA VAL A 67 8.94 -5.82 -16.06
C VAL A 67 8.68 -4.47 -16.73
N TYR A 68 9.59 -4.04 -17.61
CA TYR A 68 9.48 -2.79 -18.34
C TYR A 68 8.28 -2.77 -19.30
N ALA A 69 8.05 -3.86 -20.03
CA ALA A 69 6.89 -3.97 -20.93
C ALA A 69 5.57 -3.83 -20.15
N LEU A 70 5.46 -4.47 -18.98
CA LEU A 70 4.29 -4.32 -18.11
C LEU A 70 4.14 -2.90 -17.56
N SER A 71 5.23 -2.25 -17.14
CA SER A 71 5.15 -0.89 -16.61
C SER A 71 4.69 0.10 -17.70
N ALA A 72 5.18 -0.04 -18.93
CA ALA A 72 4.79 0.82 -20.04
C ALA A 72 3.29 0.71 -20.38
N LEU A 73 2.71 -0.49 -20.34
CA LEU A 73 1.26 -0.69 -20.54
C LEU A 73 0.42 -0.08 -19.41
N LEU A 74 0.93 -0.08 -18.19
CA LEU A 74 0.24 0.53 -17.04
C LEU A 74 0.36 2.05 -17.03
N GLU A 75 1.42 2.61 -17.57
CA GLU A 75 1.58 4.06 -17.74
C GLU A 75 0.59 4.60 -18.77
N SER A 76 0.27 3.85 -19.83
CA SER A 76 -0.73 4.24 -20.82
C SER A 76 -2.17 4.10 -20.30
N ASP A 77 -2.51 2.97 -19.68
CA ASP A 77 -3.79 2.80 -18.98
C ASP A 77 -3.63 1.94 -17.72
N ARG A 78 -3.92 2.55 -16.56
CA ARG A 78 -3.87 1.91 -15.25
C ARG A 78 -5.04 0.96 -14.98
N ARG A 79 -6.02 0.88 -15.88
CA ARG A 79 -7.25 0.07 -15.73
C ARG A 79 -7.17 -1.30 -16.38
N HIS A 80 -6.05 -1.64 -17.01
CA HIS A 80 -5.84 -2.95 -17.59
C HIS A 80 -6.09 -4.07 -16.59
N THR A 81 -6.78 -5.10 -17.06
CA THR A 81 -6.94 -6.35 -16.34
C THR A 81 -5.67 -7.19 -16.44
N ILE A 82 -5.45 -8.07 -15.47
CA ILE A 82 -4.37 -9.08 -15.53
C ILE A 82 -4.47 -9.93 -16.81
N ARG A 83 -5.68 -10.09 -17.36
CA ARG A 83 -5.88 -10.86 -18.59
C ARG A 83 -5.38 -10.12 -19.83
N GLU A 84 -5.69 -8.82 -19.94
CA GLU A 84 -5.20 -7.99 -21.04
C GLU A 84 -3.68 -7.84 -20.98
N LEU A 85 -3.12 -7.57 -19.80
CA LEU A 85 -1.67 -7.47 -19.61
C LEU A 85 -0.95 -8.77 -20.01
N ALA A 86 -1.48 -9.93 -19.62
CA ALA A 86 -0.92 -11.23 -20.01
C ALA A 86 -1.00 -11.46 -21.53
N ARG A 87 -2.12 -11.09 -22.16
CA ARG A 87 -2.30 -11.19 -23.62
C ARG A 87 -1.30 -10.31 -24.37
N GLU A 88 -1.07 -9.09 -23.91
CA GLU A 88 -0.21 -8.11 -24.59
C GLU A 88 1.28 -8.38 -24.39
N THR A 89 1.66 -8.89 -23.22
CA THR A 89 3.05 -9.20 -22.89
C THR A 89 3.45 -10.62 -23.24
N GLY A 90 2.50 -11.49 -23.55
CA GLY A 90 2.72 -12.93 -23.77
C GLY A 90 3.04 -13.71 -22.49
N LEU A 91 2.95 -13.07 -21.31
CA LEU A 91 3.29 -13.67 -20.03
C LEU A 91 2.14 -14.48 -19.45
N ALA A 92 2.47 -15.48 -18.64
CA ALA A 92 1.47 -16.16 -17.83
C ALA A 92 0.82 -15.19 -16.82
N HIS A 93 -0.48 -15.35 -16.54
CA HIS A 93 -1.19 -14.51 -15.57
C HIS A 93 -0.53 -14.46 -14.18
N THR A 94 0.06 -15.58 -13.74
CA THR A 94 0.77 -15.68 -12.46
C THR A 94 2.04 -14.83 -12.46
N THR A 95 2.75 -14.78 -13.58
CA THR A 95 3.94 -13.94 -13.78
C THR A 95 3.57 -12.47 -13.74
N VAL A 96 2.51 -12.06 -14.46
CA VAL A 96 1.98 -10.69 -14.39
C VAL A 96 1.63 -10.32 -12.95
N LEU A 97 0.91 -11.18 -12.23
CA LEU A 97 0.55 -10.93 -10.83
C LEU A 97 1.78 -10.79 -9.92
N HIS A 98 2.80 -11.63 -10.12
CA HIS A 98 4.06 -11.56 -9.38
C HIS A 98 4.79 -10.25 -9.66
N ILE A 99 4.87 -9.82 -10.92
CA ILE A 99 5.51 -8.57 -11.30
C ILE A 99 4.78 -7.38 -10.68
N LEU A 100 3.46 -7.32 -10.82
CA LEU A 100 2.65 -6.24 -10.25
C LEU A 100 2.88 -6.11 -8.74
N LYS A 101 2.86 -7.23 -7.99
CA LYS A 101 2.95 -7.23 -6.53
C LYS A 101 4.39 -7.10 -6.00
N GLU A 102 5.27 -7.99 -6.44
CA GLU A 102 6.60 -8.17 -5.84
C GLU A 102 7.67 -7.28 -6.48
N ARG A 103 7.51 -6.92 -7.76
CA ARG A 103 8.50 -6.10 -8.49
C ARG A 103 8.10 -4.63 -8.52
N LEU A 104 6.84 -4.34 -8.83
CA LEU A 104 6.31 -2.98 -8.94
C LEU A 104 5.66 -2.47 -7.64
N GLY A 105 5.43 -3.33 -6.64
CA GLY A 105 4.80 -2.93 -5.38
C GLY A 105 3.36 -2.44 -5.52
N MET A 106 2.69 -2.80 -6.62
CA MET A 106 1.35 -2.32 -6.94
C MET A 106 0.27 -3.12 -6.22
N ARG A 107 -0.81 -2.41 -5.87
CA ARG A 107 -2.02 -3.00 -5.32
C ARG A 107 -3.22 -2.55 -6.14
N LYS A 108 -4.20 -3.44 -6.30
CA LYS A 108 -5.48 -3.08 -6.89
C LYS A 108 -6.21 -2.12 -5.94
N ILE A 109 -6.61 -0.98 -6.45
CA ILE A 109 -7.50 -0.02 -5.77
C ILE A 109 -8.80 0.01 -6.55
N ALA A 110 -9.93 -0.07 -5.85
CA ALA A 110 -11.23 0.10 -6.48
C ALA A 110 -11.42 1.56 -6.88
N THR A 111 -11.90 1.80 -8.10
CA THR A 111 -12.25 3.14 -8.56
C THR A 111 -13.33 3.73 -7.66
N ARG A 112 -13.17 5.00 -7.26
CA ARG A 112 -14.21 5.73 -6.55
C ARG A 112 -15.34 6.08 -7.50
N TRP A 113 -16.58 5.98 -7.04
CA TRP A 113 -17.74 6.42 -7.80
C TRP A 113 -17.77 7.95 -7.83
N VAL A 114 -17.91 8.51 -9.03
CA VAL A 114 -18.01 9.96 -9.24
C VAL A 114 -19.41 10.26 -9.78
N PRO A 115 -20.20 11.11 -9.11
CA PRO A 115 -21.61 11.30 -9.44
C PRO A 115 -21.92 11.77 -10.86
N HIS A 116 -21.01 12.54 -11.46
CA HIS A 116 -21.23 13.19 -12.75
C HIS A 116 -19.99 13.14 -13.63
N HIS A 117 -20.22 13.04 -14.95
CA HIS A 117 -19.19 13.28 -15.95
C HIS A 117 -19.17 14.77 -16.29
N LEU A 118 -18.22 15.50 -15.70
CA LEU A 118 -18.15 16.95 -15.82
C LEU A 118 -17.54 17.37 -17.15
N THR A 119 -18.16 18.38 -17.77
CA THR A 119 -17.57 19.10 -18.92
C THR A 119 -16.35 19.92 -18.49
N GLU A 120 -15.47 20.27 -19.43
CA GLU A 120 -14.30 21.11 -19.15
C GLU A 120 -14.69 22.46 -18.52
N MET A 121 -15.76 23.08 -19.00
CA MET A 121 -16.28 24.33 -18.41
C MET A 121 -16.70 24.14 -16.94
N GLN A 122 -17.38 23.03 -16.61
CA GLN A 122 -17.78 22.74 -15.24
C GLN A 122 -16.58 22.47 -14.33
N LYS A 123 -15.54 21.79 -14.83
CA LYS A 123 -14.27 21.62 -14.10
C LYS A 123 -13.61 22.95 -13.82
N TRP A 124 -13.56 23.84 -14.81
CA TRP A 124 -12.98 25.17 -14.64
C TRP A 124 -13.74 26.02 -13.61
N LEU A 125 -15.08 26.03 -13.67
CA LEU A 125 -15.91 26.74 -12.69
C LEU A 125 -15.73 26.20 -11.27
N ARG A 126 -15.52 24.89 -11.12
CA ARG A 126 -15.21 24.25 -9.84
C ARG A 126 -13.85 24.65 -9.32
N TYR A 127 -12.85 24.62 -10.18
CA TYR A 127 -11.50 25.05 -9.86
C TYR A 127 -11.48 26.52 -9.41
N ASP A 128 -12.14 27.41 -10.16
CA ASP A 128 -12.20 28.83 -9.85
C ASP A 128 -12.92 29.09 -8.51
N ALA A 129 -14.04 28.41 -8.27
CA ALA A 129 -14.75 28.47 -7.01
C ALA A 129 -13.90 27.99 -5.82
N ALA A 130 -13.24 26.83 -5.95
CA ALA A 130 -12.39 26.27 -4.91
C ALA A 130 -11.22 27.20 -4.57
N ARG A 131 -10.57 27.76 -5.60
CA ARG A 131 -9.50 28.75 -5.43
C ARG A 131 -10.00 30.01 -4.72
N ASN A 132 -11.11 30.58 -5.19
CA ASN A 132 -11.69 31.78 -4.57
C ASN A 132 -12.06 31.54 -3.11
N HIS A 133 -12.60 30.36 -2.80
CA HIS A 133 -12.95 29.96 -1.45
C HIS A 133 -11.74 29.86 -0.53
N LEU A 134 -10.63 29.29 -1.03
CA LEU A 134 -9.38 29.21 -0.27
C LEU A 134 -8.81 30.59 0.02
N GLU A 135 -8.71 31.46 -1.00
CA GLU A 135 -8.22 32.84 -0.85
C GLU A 135 -9.08 33.65 0.14
N ARG A 136 -10.40 33.51 0.06
CA ARG A 136 -11.32 34.18 0.98
C ARG A 136 -11.20 33.63 2.39
N TYR A 137 -11.04 32.32 2.57
CA TYR A 137 -10.81 31.73 3.89
C TYR A 137 -9.50 32.23 4.52
N GLU A 138 -8.42 32.35 3.74
CA GLU A 138 -7.15 32.91 4.25
C GLU A 138 -7.29 34.38 4.69
N ARG A 139 -8.13 35.16 4.00
CA ARG A 139 -8.36 36.58 4.31
C ARG A 139 -9.36 36.82 5.44
N GLU A 140 -10.47 36.08 5.44
CA GLU A 140 -11.67 36.33 6.25
C GLU A 140 -11.88 35.28 7.35
N GLY A 141 -11.11 34.19 7.34
CA GLY A 141 -11.29 33.05 8.24
C GLY A 141 -12.69 32.45 8.12
N GLU A 142 -13.30 32.14 9.27
CA GLU A 142 -14.65 31.57 9.35
C GLU A 142 -15.76 32.50 8.84
N ALA A 143 -15.52 33.82 8.76
CA ALA A 143 -16.54 34.79 8.33
C ALA A 143 -16.97 34.57 6.88
N PHE A 144 -16.07 34.03 6.05
CA PHE A 144 -16.30 33.67 4.65
C PHE A 144 -17.43 32.63 4.47
N LEU A 145 -17.61 31.72 5.44
CA LEU A 145 -18.62 30.65 5.38
C LEU A 145 -20.07 31.16 5.32
N ARG A 146 -20.30 32.45 5.59
CA ARG A 146 -21.63 33.08 5.51
C ARG A 146 -22.16 33.17 4.08
N LEU A 147 -21.28 33.29 3.09
CA LEU A 147 -21.68 33.39 1.68
C LEU A 147 -20.68 32.67 0.78
N LEU A 148 -21.05 31.44 0.44
CA LEU A 148 -20.30 30.57 -0.47
C LEU A 148 -20.96 30.56 -1.85
N TYR A 149 -20.19 30.91 -2.88
CA TYR A 149 -20.56 30.59 -4.25
C TYR A 149 -20.51 29.08 -4.45
N HIS A 150 -21.57 28.48 -5.00
CA HIS A 150 -21.65 27.03 -5.20
C HIS A 150 -21.78 26.69 -6.68
N PRO A 151 -20.74 26.14 -7.33
CA PRO A 151 -20.80 25.77 -8.73
C PRO A 151 -21.67 24.52 -8.96
N PRO A 152 -22.27 24.36 -10.15
CA PRO A 152 -23.09 23.18 -10.47
C PRO A 152 -22.34 21.86 -10.23
N TYR A 153 -23.07 20.84 -9.75
CA TYR A 153 -22.57 19.46 -9.57
C TYR A 153 -21.36 19.32 -8.64
N SER A 154 -21.30 20.11 -7.56
CA SER A 154 -20.12 20.18 -6.68
C SER A 154 -20.39 19.79 -5.22
N PRO A 155 -20.87 18.55 -4.96
CA PRO A 155 -21.15 18.11 -3.60
C PRO A 155 -19.90 18.11 -2.70
N ASP A 156 -18.70 18.01 -3.28
CA ASP A 156 -17.42 18.14 -2.59
C ASP A 156 -17.13 19.55 -2.05
N LEU A 157 -17.85 20.57 -2.52
CA LEU A 157 -17.81 21.95 -2.00
C LEU A 157 -18.98 22.25 -1.05
N SER A 158 -19.86 21.28 -0.79
CA SER A 158 -21.01 21.41 0.09
C SER A 158 -20.74 20.73 1.43
N PRO A 159 -20.61 21.49 2.53
CA PRO A 159 -20.44 20.94 3.88
C PRO A 159 -21.45 19.87 4.27
N CYS A 160 -22.68 20.04 3.79
CA CYS A 160 -23.73 19.08 4.05
C CYS A 160 -23.41 17.73 3.41
N ASP A 161 -22.93 17.72 2.17
CA ASP A 161 -22.73 16.52 1.39
C ASP A 161 -21.43 15.78 1.76
N PHE A 162 -20.32 16.49 1.95
CA PHE A 162 -19.04 15.84 2.23
C PHE A 162 -18.78 15.60 3.73
N ASP A 163 -19.43 16.34 4.66
CA ASP A 163 -19.16 16.23 6.10
C ASP A 163 -20.38 15.76 6.91
N LEU A 164 -21.46 16.55 6.90
CA LEU A 164 -22.60 16.33 7.81
C LEU A 164 -23.36 15.04 7.49
N ILE A 165 -23.79 14.86 6.24
CA ILE A 165 -24.62 13.73 5.83
C ILE A 165 -23.88 12.39 6.02
N PRO A 166 -22.59 12.24 5.65
CA PRO A 166 -21.82 11.03 5.94
C PRO A 166 -21.75 10.71 7.44
N LYS A 167 -21.40 11.70 8.28
CA LYS A 167 -21.31 11.51 9.75
C LYS A 167 -22.65 11.17 10.38
N MET A 168 -23.73 11.74 9.87
CA MET A 168 -25.10 11.42 10.29
C MET A 168 -25.49 9.99 9.86
N LYS A 169 -25.13 9.55 8.65
CA LYS A 169 -25.52 8.25 8.11
C LYS A 169 -24.69 7.08 8.64
N GLU A 170 -23.43 7.29 9.00
CA GLU A 170 -22.55 6.22 9.46
C GLU A 170 -23.12 5.40 10.65
N PRO A 171 -23.63 6.01 11.74
CA PRO A 171 -24.24 5.24 12.84
C PRO A 171 -25.57 4.55 12.45
N LEU A 172 -26.18 4.94 11.33
CA LEU A 172 -27.42 4.34 10.82
C LEU A 172 -27.13 3.18 9.84
N ARG A 173 -25.87 3.00 9.45
CA ARG A 173 -25.48 2.05 8.41
C ARG A 173 -25.74 0.61 8.87
N GLY A 174 -26.45 -0.14 8.02
CA GLY A 174 -26.80 -1.54 8.28
C GLY A 174 -28.00 -1.74 9.22
N ILE A 175 -28.56 -0.67 9.79
CA ILE A 175 -29.78 -0.75 10.61
C ILE A 175 -31.00 -0.79 9.69
N ARG A 176 -31.96 -1.67 10.00
CA ARG A 176 -33.26 -1.73 9.33
C ARG A 176 -34.32 -1.12 10.22
N PHE A 177 -34.91 -0.03 9.77
CA PHE A 177 -36.03 0.62 10.44
C PHE A 177 -37.36 0.10 9.88
N ARG A 178 -38.35 -0.13 10.75
CA ARG A 178 -39.66 -0.63 10.34
C ARG A 178 -40.66 0.49 10.10
N THR A 179 -40.41 1.65 10.69
CA THR A 179 -41.32 2.80 10.63
C THR A 179 -40.58 4.11 10.39
N VAL A 180 -41.24 5.09 9.78
CA VAL A 180 -40.67 6.44 9.56
C VAL A 180 -40.30 7.15 10.87
N PRO A 181 -41.12 7.10 11.95
CA PRO A 181 -40.76 7.73 13.23
C PRO A 181 -39.45 7.21 13.83
N GLU A 182 -39.17 5.91 13.69
CA GLU A 182 -37.90 5.33 14.14
C GLU A 182 -36.69 5.93 13.40
N ILE A 183 -36.84 6.17 12.09
CA ILE A 183 -35.80 6.79 11.26
C ILE A 183 -35.54 8.22 11.73
N LEU A 184 -36.60 9.01 11.92
CA LEU A 184 -36.50 10.41 12.36
C LEU A 184 -35.83 10.50 13.73
N GLN A 185 -36.24 9.67 14.70
CA GLN A 185 -35.61 9.62 16.02
C GLN A 185 -34.15 9.20 15.99
N ALA A 186 -33.78 8.27 15.09
CA ALA A 186 -32.39 7.86 14.93
C ALA A 186 -31.54 8.98 14.31
N ALA A 187 -32.02 9.63 13.26
CA ALA A 187 -31.36 10.77 12.63
C ALA A 187 -31.18 11.94 13.60
N ASP A 188 -32.22 12.30 14.36
CA ASP A 188 -32.18 13.36 15.37
C ASP A 188 -31.13 13.09 16.45
N ARG A 189 -31.04 11.83 16.92
CA ARG A 189 -30.01 11.42 17.88
C ARG A 189 -28.63 11.61 17.29
N SER A 190 -28.39 11.15 16.06
CA SER A 190 -27.11 11.33 15.37
C SER A 190 -26.73 12.80 15.22
N ILE A 191 -27.67 13.67 14.83
CA ILE A 191 -27.43 15.12 14.70
C ILE A 191 -27.10 15.73 16.06
N ARG A 192 -27.85 15.39 17.12
CA ARG A 192 -27.57 15.86 18.48
C ARG A 192 -26.18 15.46 18.94
N THR A 193 -25.79 14.21 18.70
CA THR A 193 -24.43 13.73 19.01
C THR A 193 -23.38 14.56 18.29
N ILE A 194 -23.51 14.76 16.97
CA ILE A 194 -22.56 15.56 16.17
C ILE A 194 -22.41 16.97 16.73
N ASN A 195 -23.53 17.62 17.08
CA ASN A 195 -23.53 18.96 17.67
C ASN A 195 -22.83 18.99 19.04
N THR A 196 -23.08 18.01 19.91
CA THR A 196 -22.45 17.94 21.24
C THR A 196 -20.95 17.64 21.19
N THR A 197 -20.51 16.84 20.21
CA THR A 197 -19.10 16.44 20.12
C THR A 197 -18.26 17.40 19.29
N GLY A 198 -18.87 18.39 18.63
CA GLY A 198 -18.18 19.24 17.64
C GLY A 198 -17.57 18.42 16.50
N ALA A 199 -18.17 17.27 16.18
CA ALA A 199 -17.55 16.31 15.27
C ALA A 199 -17.55 16.80 13.82
N ALA A 200 -18.44 17.73 13.44
CA ALA A 200 -18.42 18.38 12.14
C ALA A 200 -17.33 19.45 12.12
N THR A 201 -16.33 19.28 11.25
CA THR A 201 -15.17 20.17 11.12
C THR A 201 -15.22 20.83 9.75
N THR A 202 -16.38 21.43 9.48
CA THR A 202 -16.79 21.97 8.19
C THR A 202 -15.77 22.93 7.60
N SER A 203 -15.22 23.83 8.41
CA SER A 203 -14.33 24.89 7.96
C SER A 203 -12.94 24.38 7.56
N THR A 204 -12.34 23.55 8.42
CA THR A 204 -11.04 22.92 8.15
C THR A 204 -11.13 21.97 6.95
N SER A 205 -12.25 21.26 6.81
CA SER A 205 -12.46 20.31 5.72
C SER A 205 -12.79 20.99 4.39
N LEU A 206 -13.48 22.16 4.39
CA LEU A 206 -13.69 22.97 3.17
C LEU A 206 -12.36 23.48 2.62
N ALA A 207 -11.50 24.05 3.48
CA ALA A 207 -10.18 24.54 3.06
C ALA A 207 -9.30 23.40 2.51
N THR A 208 -9.34 22.22 3.14
CA THR A 208 -8.62 21.02 2.68
C THR A 208 -9.25 20.41 1.42
N GLY A 209 -10.56 20.50 1.24
CA GLY A 209 -11.24 20.04 0.02
C GLY A 209 -10.93 20.93 -1.19
N CYS A 210 -10.81 22.24 -0.97
CA CYS A 210 -10.43 23.20 -2.01
C CYS A 210 -9.00 22.97 -2.53
N THR A 211 -8.08 22.48 -1.70
CA THR A 211 -6.70 22.14 -2.11
C THR A 211 -6.61 20.78 -2.82
N GLN A 212 -7.69 19.99 -2.87
CA GLN A 212 -7.75 18.70 -3.58
C GLN A 212 -8.56 18.75 -4.88
N CYS A 213 -9.13 19.90 -5.23
CA CYS A 213 -9.89 20.11 -6.48
C CYS A 213 -8.99 20.30 -7.73
N TRP A 214 -7.70 19.97 -7.63
CA TRP A 214 -6.67 20.19 -8.66
C TRP A 214 -6.44 18.94 -9.50
#